data_AF-A0A3D5EIZ1-F1
#
_entry.id   AF-A0A3D5EIZ1-F1
#
_cell.length_a   1.000
_cell.length_b   1.000
_cell.length_c   1.000
_cell.angle_alpha   90.00
_cell.angle_beta   90.00
_cell.angle_gamma   90.00
#
_symmetry.space_group_name_H-M   'P 1'
#
loop_
_entity.id
_entity.type
_entity.pdbx_description
1 polymer ?
#
loop_
_entity_poly.entity_id
_entity_poly.type
_entity_poly.pdbx_seq_one_letter_code
_entity_poly.pdbx_strand_id
1 'polypeptide(L)'
;MSFVQETFNPAKYLPVVISREGMEVLENELKENRNGDSLWVEIGACEESTYENVCTVLKEHFQDVFTEALEEECEFIAFSC
;
A
#
# COMPACT_ATOMS: atom_id res chain seq x y z
N MET A 1 7.65 -23.46 -21.37
CA MET A 1 6.59 -22.58 -20.85
C MET A 1 7.30 -21.42 -20.17
N SER A 2 7.30 -20.25 -20.79
CA SER A 2 7.94 -19.06 -20.21
C SER A 2 6.97 -18.49 -19.20
N PHE A 3 7.29 -18.59 -17.91
CA PHE A 3 6.63 -17.81 -16.88
C PHE A 3 7.05 -16.36 -17.13
N VAL A 4 6.26 -15.64 -17.92
CA VAL A 4 6.34 -14.19 -17.93
C VAL A 4 5.85 -13.77 -16.56
N GLN A 5 6.76 -13.52 -15.63
CA GLN A 5 6.46 -12.70 -14.46
C GLN A 5 6.26 -11.30 -15.04
N GLU A 6 5.04 -11.00 -15.47
CA GLU A 6 4.65 -9.62 -15.73
C GLU A 6 4.87 -8.89 -14.41
N THR A 7 5.92 -8.07 -14.39
CA THR A 7 6.21 -7.20 -13.26
C THR A 7 5.02 -6.25 -13.19
N PHE A 8 4.18 -6.43 -12.16
CA PHE A 8 3.05 -5.55 -11.92
C PHE A 8 3.63 -4.18 -11.57
N ASN A 9 3.72 -3.31 -12.58
CA ASN A 9 4.05 -1.91 -12.42
C ASN A 9 2.73 -1.16 -12.51
N PRO A 10 2.09 -0.81 -11.37
CA PRO A 10 0.91 0.03 -11.42
C PRO A 10 1.23 1.36 -12.10
N ALA A 11 0.28 1.89 -12.87
CA ALA A 11 0.49 3.09 -13.67
C ALA A 11 0.77 4.32 -12.79
N LYS A 12 0.21 4.34 -11.58
CA LYS A 12 0.51 5.30 -10.52
C LYS A 12 0.55 4.60 -9.16
N TYR A 13 1.64 4.78 -8.43
CA TYR A 13 1.75 4.37 -7.04
C TYR A 13 2.57 5.37 -6.24
N LEU A 14 2.28 5.46 -4.94
CA LEU A 14 3.04 6.30 -4.01
C LEU A 14 4.10 5.45 -3.30
N PRO A 15 5.40 5.68 -3.55
CA PRO A 15 6.46 5.00 -2.82
C PRO A 15 6.64 5.62 -1.42
N VAL A 16 6.56 4.79 -0.38
CA VAL A 16 6.70 5.23 1.00
C VAL A 16 7.77 4.40 1.69
N VAL A 17 8.74 5.09 2.29
CA VAL A 17 9.77 4.46 3.12
C VAL A 17 9.30 4.54 4.56
N ILE A 18 9.16 3.39 5.20
CA ILE A 18 8.72 3.28 6.59
C ILE A 18 9.77 2.54 7.42
N SER A 19 9.75 2.76 8.73
CA SER A 19 10.56 1.97 9.63
C SER A 19 10.07 0.52 9.66
N ARG A 20 10.97 -0.39 10.05
CA ARG A 20 10.63 -1.81 10.25
C ARG A 20 9.45 -2.01 11.21
N GLU A 21 9.36 -1.19 12.25
CA GLU A 21 8.23 -1.22 13.20
C GLU A 21 6.91 -0.81 12.51
N GLY A 22 6.94 0.21 11.64
CA GLY A 22 5.77 0.60 10.86
C GLY A 22 5.32 -0.49 9.89
N MET A 23 6.28 -1.22 9.31
CA MET A 23 6.00 -2.36 8.43
C MET A 23 5.34 -3.51 9.20
N GLU A 24 5.84 -3.85 10.39
CA GLU A 24 5.23 -4.88 11.23
C GLU A 24 3.79 -4.54 11.65
N VAL A 25 3.48 -3.25 11.87
CA VAL A 25 2.09 -2.81 12.14
C VAL A 25 1.21 -3.04 10.91
N LEU A 26 1.65 -2.62 9.73
CA LEU A 26 0.92 -2.83 8.48
C LEU A 26 0.67 -4.32 8.19
N GLU A 27 1.69 -5.17 8.35
CA GLU A 27 1.54 -6.61 8.13
C GLU A 27 0.55 -7.25 9.11
N ASN A 28 0.61 -6.88 10.39
CA ASN A 28 -0.31 -7.41 11.41
C ASN A 28 -1.76 -6.98 11.16
N GLU A 29 -1.96 -5.71 10.82
CA GLU A 29 -3.30 -5.14 10.67
C GLU A 29 -3.96 -5.53 9.33
N LEU A 30 -3.20 -5.53 8.24
CA LEU A 30 -3.69 -5.95 6.92
C LEU A 30 -3.80 -7.47 6.79
N LYS A 31 -3.17 -8.23 7.71
CA LYS A 31 -3.05 -9.70 7.66
C LYS A 31 -2.47 -10.20 6.34
N GLU A 32 -1.74 -9.35 5.64
CA GLU A 32 -1.03 -9.68 4.41
C GLU A 32 0.40 -10.10 4.75
N ASN A 33 0.86 -11.15 4.08
CA ASN A 33 2.27 -11.53 4.16
C ASN A 33 3.05 -10.70 3.14
N ARG A 34 4.09 -10.00 3.58
CA ARG A 34 5.05 -9.34 2.68
C ARG A 34 5.51 -10.27 1.57
N ASN A 35 5.74 -9.69 0.40
CA ASN A 35 6.46 -10.34 -0.68
C ASN A 35 7.88 -9.76 -0.73
N GLY A 36 8.76 -10.21 0.17
CA GLY A 36 10.12 -9.66 0.33
C GLY A 36 10.19 -8.47 1.28
N ASP A 37 10.90 -7.40 0.88
CA ASP A 37 11.09 -6.14 1.66
C ASP A 37 10.10 -5.02 1.27
N SER A 38 9.11 -5.34 0.42
CA SER A 38 8.10 -4.40 -0.03
C SER A 38 6.68 -4.93 0.19
N LEU A 39 5.78 -4.04 0.60
CA LEU A 39 4.35 -4.30 0.72
C LEU A 39 3.60 -3.34 -0.21
N TRP A 40 2.71 -3.88 -1.03
CA TRP A 40 1.90 -3.11 -1.96
C TRP A 40 0.47 -3.12 -1.46
N VAL A 41 -0.06 -1.93 -1.17
CA VAL A 41 -1.41 -1.76 -0.66
C VAL A 41 -2.25 -1.12 -1.75
N GLU A 42 -3.30 -1.82 -2.18
CA GLU A 42 -4.25 -1.30 -3.17
C GLU A 42 -5.16 -0.25 -2.52
N ILE A 43 -5.27 0.90 -3.17
CA ILE A 43 -6.17 1.98 -2.77
C ILE A 43 -7.11 2.32 -3.91
N GLY A 44 -8.37 2.58 -3.58
CA GLY A 44 -9.34 3.04 -4.56
C GLY A 44 -9.13 4.51 -4.91
N ALA A 45 -9.81 4.98 -5.96
CA ALA A 45 -9.83 6.40 -6.35
C ALA A 45 -10.39 7.34 -5.25
N CYS A 46 -11.05 6.80 -4.24
CA CYS A 46 -11.53 7.52 -3.08
C CYS A 46 -11.58 6.59 -1.85
N GLU A 47 -11.73 7.18 -0.66
CA GLU A 47 -11.84 6.44 0.60
C GLU A 47 -12.96 5.39 0.57
N GLU A 48 -14.09 5.70 -0.08
CA GLU A 48 -15.26 4.82 -0.20
C GLU A 48 -15.01 3.63 -1.15
N SER A 49 -14.06 3.77 -2.07
CA SER A 49 -13.66 2.71 -3.00
C SER A 49 -12.50 1.87 -2.47
N THR A 50 -11.87 2.31 -1.37
CA THR A 50 -10.78 1.59 -0.73
C THR A 50 -11.34 0.57 0.25
N TYR A 51 -10.69 -0.58 0.40
CA TYR A 51 -11.09 -1.58 1.38
C TYR A 51 -11.13 -0.98 2.80
N GLU A 52 -12.20 -1.25 3.56
CA GLU A 52 -12.44 -0.63 4.87
C GLU A 52 -11.30 -0.89 5.88
N ASN A 53 -10.73 -2.09 5.86
CA ASN A 53 -9.56 -2.44 6.68
C ASN A 53 -8.32 -1.62 6.29
N VAL A 54 -8.04 -1.48 4.99
CA VAL A 54 -6.93 -0.67 4.49
C VAL A 54 -7.12 0.80 4.87
N CYS A 55 -8.31 1.33 4.65
CA CYS A 55 -8.66 2.70 4.97
C CYS A 55 -8.52 2.99 6.47
N THR A 56 -8.90 2.04 7.33
CA THR A 56 -8.77 2.18 8.79
C THR A 56 -7.30 2.23 9.22
N VAL A 57 -6.48 1.28 8.78
CA VAL A 57 -5.06 1.19 9.15
C VAL A 57 -4.27 2.37 8.63
N LEU A 58 -4.52 2.75 7.38
CA LEU A 58 -3.87 3.89 6.77
C LEU A 58 -4.31 5.20 7.43
N LYS A 59 -5.58 5.39 7.78
CA LYS A 59 -6.00 6.59 8.51
C LYS A 59 -5.46 6.65 9.94
N GLU A 60 -5.32 5.52 10.62
CA GLU A 60 -4.86 5.50 12.01
C GLU A 60 -3.34 5.72 12.13
N HIS A 61 -2.55 5.17 11.21
CA HIS A 61 -1.09 5.17 11.30
C HIS A 61 -0.37 5.96 10.20
N PHE A 62 -1.01 6.16 9.04
CA PHE A 62 -0.38 6.69 7.82
C PHE A 62 -1.30 7.69 7.09
N GLN A 63 -2.03 8.53 7.83
CA GLN A 63 -3.09 9.39 7.27
C GLN A 63 -2.55 10.32 6.17
N ASP A 64 -1.36 10.87 6.38
CA ASP A 64 -0.70 11.78 5.43
C ASP A 64 -0.40 11.06 4.12
N VAL A 65 0.15 9.85 4.20
CA VAL A 65 0.44 8.97 3.05
C VAL A 65 -0.84 8.62 2.29
N PHE A 66 -1.92 8.31 3.02
CA PHE A 66 -3.20 7.98 2.40
C PHE A 66 -3.81 9.17 1.68
N THR A 67 -3.74 10.35 2.29
CA THR A 67 -4.25 11.59 1.71
C THR A 67 -3.47 11.95 0.45
N GLU A 68 -2.13 11.90 0.53
CA GLU A 68 -1.25 12.17 -0.61
C GLU A 68 -1.51 11.19 -1.77
N ALA A 69 -1.67 9.90 -1.46
CA ALA A 69 -1.96 8.90 -2.48
C ALA A 69 -3.32 9.12 -3.15
N LEU A 70 -4.32 9.64 -2.43
CA LEU A 70 -5.61 10.03 -3.02
C LEU A 70 -5.50 11.32 -3.86
N GLU A 71 -4.74 12.31 -3.40
CA GLU A 71 -4.53 13.57 -4.13
C GLU A 71 -3.77 13.35 -5.45
N GLU A 72 -2.80 12.44 -5.46
CA GLU A 72 -2.05 12.07 -6.66
C GLU A 72 -2.81 11.08 -7.58
N GLU A 73 -4.00 10.66 -7.17
CA GLU A 73 -4.80 9.63 -7.84
C GLU A 73 -3.99 8.32 -8.04
N CYS A 74 -3.26 7.90 -7.01
CA CYS A 74 -2.53 6.64 -6.99
C CYS A 74 -3.48 5.45 -6.85
N GLU A 75 -3.15 4.35 -7.53
CA GLU A 75 -3.88 3.09 -7.42
C GLU A 75 -3.30 2.20 -6.31
N PHE A 76 -2.02 2.42 -5.97
CA PHE A 76 -1.31 1.63 -4.97
C PHE A 76 -0.41 2.51 -4.11
N ILE A 77 -0.14 2.05 -2.89
CA ILE A 77 0.91 2.57 -2.03
C ILE A 77 1.95 1.47 -1.87
N ALA A 78 3.20 1.77 -2.22
CA ALA A 78 4.31 0.84 -2.12
C ALA A 78 5.13 1.16 -0.87
N PHE A 79 4.94 0.39 0.19
CA PHE A 79 5.73 0.49 1.41
C PHE A 79 7.03 -0.31 1.28
N SER A 80 8.15 0.30 1.65
CA SER A 80 9.48 -0.32 1.67
C SER A 80 10.21 -0.01 2.97
N CYS A 81 11.03 -0.96 3.43
CA CYS A 81 11.86 -0.85 4.64
C CYS A 81 13.36 -0.84 4.30
#